data_AF-A0A1H4U8Z1-F1
#
_entry.id   AF-A0A1H4U8Z1-F1
#
_cell.length_a   1.000
_cell.length_b   1.000
_cell.length_c   1.000
_cell.angle_alpha   90.00
_cell.angle_beta   90.00
_cell.angle_gamma   90.00
#
_symmetry.space_group_name_H-M   'P 1'
#
loop_
_entity.id
_entity.type
_entity.pdbx_description
1 polymer ?
#
loop_
_entity_poly.entity_id
_entity_poly.type
_entity_poly.pdbx_seq_one_letter_code
_entity_poly.pdbx_strand_id
1 'polypeptide(L)'
;MGRSATVVSPLVAATFAMLLVSCSGVVAGAPSVTRTGEPIYGLPVSEHTRAELAVAAAARDLAPCGLLDRDLIASFGQVTAYGPVGDLSTCHAELVPARGTPANPVWVEVTVGEREPTERTGAGEATSGIEVRPAAGALPGTCTLYFSLPPVPGAADAPGRWGHVSYLDGAGGTGDSAAGDDCAEARTVLASVVGRLGSPVSWPSDIPLAQQDPCRVVEKLSGRGVEAFTPGSRPYECLLTLRGGAEASVQLALSPEPSHAGGPETVELDDKPFTYFRDAIECHYYFYPGAVFDTNVPSSPMSERDKIGNRLTASVAASAPSCDDAETLVLAATEVFDY
;
A
#
# COMPACT_ATOMS: atom_id res chain seq x y z
N MET A 1 66.67 6.39 -58.73
CA MET A 1 67.11 5.09 -59.29
C MET A 1 67.32 4.13 -58.13
N GLY A 2 66.74 2.93 -58.19
CA GLY A 2 66.99 1.86 -57.23
C GLY A 2 65.73 1.19 -56.68
N ARG A 3 65.18 0.23 -57.43
CA ARG A 3 64.32 -0.82 -56.89
C ARG A 3 65.14 -1.69 -55.94
N SER A 4 64.54 -2.15 -54.84
CA SER A 4 64.83 -3.47 -54.29
C SER A 4 63.57 -4.03 -53.66
N ALA A 5 63.11 -5.13 -54.25
CA ALA A 5 62.10 -6.01 -53.68
C ALA A 5 62.80 -6.98 -52.73
N THR A 6 62.19 -7.24 -51.58
CA THR A 6 62.47 -8.43 -50.77
C THR A 6 61.16 -9.12 -50.47
N VAL A 7 61.01 -10.30 -51.07
CA VAL A 7 60.02 -11.33 -50.78
C VAL A 7 60.55 -12.13 -49.58
N VAL A 8 59.78 -12.22 -48.49
CA VAL A 8 59.91 -13.26 -47.45
C VAL A 8 58.50 -13.53 -46.91
N SER A 9 57.82 -14.53 -47.50
CA SER A 9 57.44 -15.83 -46.92
C SER A 9 56.28 -15.85 -45.91
N PRO A 10 55.28 -16.73 -46.10
CA PRO A 10 54.01 -16.73 -45.39
C PRO A 10 54.10 -17.63 -44.16
N LEU A 11 54.66 -17.13 -43.07
CA LEU A 11 54.74 -17.91 -41.82
C LEU A 11 54.66 -17.02 -40.58
N VAL A 12 53.81 -15.99 -40.64
CA VAL A 12 53.38 -15.19 -39.48
C VAL A 12 51.92 -14.80 -39.69
N ALA A 13 51.04 -15.78 -39.86
CA ALA A 13 49.59 -15.54 -40.00
C ALA A 13 48.76 -16.52 -39.16
N ALA A 14 49.34 -17.13 -38.13
CA ALA A 14 48.68 -18.14 -37.33
C ALA A 14 49.03 -18.04 -35.83
N THR A 15 48.95 -16.84 -35.25
CA THR A 15 49.03 -16.68 -33.77
C THR A 15 48.38 -15.40 -33.24
N PHE A 16 47.37 -14.86 -33.94
CA PHE A 16 46.57 -13.70 -33.48
C PHE A 16 45.06 -13.98 -33.49
N ALA A 17 44.66 -15.22 -33.20
CA ALA A 17 43.25 -15.65 -33.20
C ALA A 17 42.77 -16.23 -31.86
N MET A 18 43.38 -15.84 -30.74
CA MET A 18 42.87 -16.14 -29.40
C MET A 18 43.23 -14.99 -28.47
N LEU A 19 42.42 -13.94 -28.40
CA LEU A 19 42.38 -12.97 -27.29
C LEU A 19 41.18 -11.99 -27.44
N LEU A 20 40.02 -12.51 -27.83
CA LEU A 20 38.72 -11.84 -27.65
C LEU A 20 37.79 -12.77 -26.86
N VAL A 21 38.26 -13.17 -25.68
CA VAL A 21 37.35 -13.67 -24.64
C VAL A 21 36.73 -12.43 -24.02
N SER A 22 35.44 -12.28 -24.30
CA SER A 22 34.48 -11.41 -23.66
C SER A 22 34.75 -11.25 -22.16
N CYS A 23 34.97 -10.01 -21.72
CA CYS A 23 34.72 -9.61 -20.33
C CYS A 23 33.19 -9.54 -20.10
N SER A 24 32.49 -10.67 -20.21
CA SER A 24 31.21 -10.87 -19.55
C SER A 24 31.51 -11.28 -18.10
N GLY A 25 31.98 -10.30 -17.33
CA GLY A 25 32.08 -10.43 -15.88
C GLY A 25 30.66 -10.51 -15.33
N VAL A 26 30.18 -11.72 -15.10
CA VAL A 26 29.02 -11.96 -14.25
C VAL A 26 29.39 -11.39 -12.88
N VAL A 27 28.75 -10.29 -12.49
CA VAL A 27 28.83 -9.80 -11.12
C VAL A 27 28.21 -10.90 -10.24
N ALA A 28 29.05 -11.65 -9.55
CA ALA A 28 28.62 -12.57 -8.51
C ALA A 28 27.89 -11.73 -7.44
N GLY A 29 26.56 -11.78 -7.45
CA GLY A 29 25.71 -10.99 -6.55
C GLY A 29 24.42 -10.43 -7.17
N ALA A 30 24.26 -10.43 -8.49
CA ALA A 30 22.94 -10.14 -9.07
C ALA A 30 21.99 -11.31 -8.76
N PRO A 31 20.80 -11.09 -8.17
CA PRO A 31 19.83 -12.15 -7.94
C PRO A 31 19.39 -12.70 -9.30
N SER A 32 20.00 -13.79 -9.72
CA SER A 32 19.48 -14.60 -10.80
C SER A 32 18.17 -15.20 -10.32
N VAL A 33 17.05 -14.72 -10.84
CA VAL A 33 15.75 -15.37 -10.67
C VAL A 33 15.87 -16.76 -11.30
N THR A 34 16.23 -17.76 -10.49
CA THR A 34 16.05 -19.15 -10.86
C THR A 34 14.57 -19.32 -11.17
N ARG A 35 14.27 -19.65 -12.43
CA ARG A 35 12.93 -19.85 -12.96
C ARG A 35 12.33 -21.11 -12.33
N THR A 36 11.89 -21.00 -11.08
CA THR A 36 11.26 -22.06 -10.30
C THR A 36 10.00 -21.48 -9.70
N GLY A 37 8.85 -21.79 -10.32
CA GLY A 37 7.53 -21.30 -9.92
C GLY A 37 6.62 -21.05 -11.12
N GLU A 38 5.32 -21.26 -10.94
CA GLU A 38 4.29 -20.87 -11.92
C GLU A 38 4.26 -19.34 -12.05
N PRO A 39 4.15 -18.77 -13.27
CA PRO A 39 4.05 -17.32 -13.42
C PRO A 39 2.84 -16.78 -12.65
N ILE A 40 3.01 -15.62 -12.02
CA ILE A 40 1.91 -14.86 -11.43
C ILE A 40 1.64 -13.66 -12.33
N TYR A 41 0.38 -13.45 -12.70
CA TYR A 41 -0.03 -12.41 -13.65
C TYR A 41 0.73 -12.46 -14.99
N GLY A 42 1.09 -13.67 -15.43
CA GLY A 42 1.83 -13.89 -16.68
C GLY A 42 3.33 -13.59 -16.60
N LEU A 43 3.87 -13.17 -15.44
CA LEU A 43 5.29 -12.92 -15.23
C LEU A 43 5.93 -13.94 -14.28
N PRO A 44 7.18 -14.36 -14.55
CA PRO A 44 7.94 -15.17 -13.61
C PRO A 44 8.27 -14.33 -12.37
N VAL A 45 7.97 -14.86 -11.18
CA VAL A 45 8.27 -14.21 -9.90
C VAL A 45 9.21 -15.06 -9.06
N SER A 46 9.96 -14.39 -8.18
CA SER A 46 10.78 -15.08 -7.18
C SER A 46 9.89 -15.68 -6.07
N GLU A 47 10.41 -16.68 -5.34
CA GLU A 47 9.73 -17.21 -4.14
C GLU A 47 9.50 -16.12 -3.08
N HIS A 48 10.41 -15.15 -2.97
CA HIS A 48 10.24 -13.99 -2.08
C HIS A 48 9.03 -13.14 -2.49
N THR A 49 8.93 -12.77 -3.76
CA THR A 49 7.78 -12.02 -4.28
C THR A 49 6.47 -12.79 -4.11
N ARG A 50 6.47 -14.11 -4.31
CA ARG A 50 5.30 -14.96 -4.07
C ARG A 50 4.88 -14.92 -2.59
N ALA A 51 5.83 -14.97 -1.68
CA ALA A 51 5.58 -14.85 -0.25
C ALA A 51 5.01 -13.47 0.12
N GLU A 52 5.57 -12.38 -0.42
CA GLU A 52 5.06 -11.03 -0.16
C GLU A 52 3.63 -10.84 -0.71
N LEU A 53 3.33 -11.38 -1.91
CA LEU A 53 1.96 -11.36 -2.45
C LEU A 53 0.97 -12.12 -1.56
N ALA A 54 1.38 -13.27 -1.03
CA ALA A 54 0.55 -14.03 -0.09
C ALA A 54 0.32 -13.27 1.22
N VAL A 55 1.32 -12.51 1.69
CA VAL A 55 1.21 -11.64 2.86
C VAL A 55 0.26 -10.48 2.61
N ALA A 56 0.39 -9.79 1.47
CA ALA A 56 -0.51 -8.72 1.09
C ALA A 56 -1.97 -9.22 0.92
N ALA A 57 -2.16 -10.43 0.38
CA ALA A 57 -3.49 -11.05 0.31
C ALA A 57 -4.06 -11.34 1.71
N ALA A 58 -3.28 -12.00 2.58
CA ALA A 58 -3.71 -12.27 3.96
C ALA A 58 -4.02 -10.99 4.74
N ALA A 59 -3.27 -9.90 4.51
CA ALA A 59 -3.52 -8.60 5.10
C ALA A 59 -4.83 -7.97 4.60
N ARG A 60 -5.20 -8.12 3.32
CA ARG A 60 -6.50 -7.68 2.80
C ARG A 60 -7.66 -8.48 3.39
N ASP A 61 -7.48 -9.79 3.55
CA ASP A 61 -8.48 -10.70 4.14
C ASP A 61 -8.83 -10.34 5.60
N LEU A 62 -7.91 -9.68 6.32
CA LEU A 62 -8.19 -9.22 7.69
C LEU A 62 -9.27 -8.14 7.75
N ALA A 63 -9.49 -7.38 6.67
CA ALA A 63 -10.46 -6.29 6.56
C ALA A 63 -10.46 -5.39 7.83
N PRO A 64 -9.60 -4.35 7.92
CA PRO A 64 -9.33 -3.60 9.16
C PRO A 64 -10.57 -3.19 9.98
N CYS A 65 -11.67 -2.82 9.33
CA CYS A 65 -12.91 -2.46 10.04
C CYS A 65 -13.65 -3.63 10.71
N GLY A 66 -13.38 -4.86 10.31
CA GLY A 66 -13.81 -6.07 11.01
C GLY A 66 -12.98 -6.39 12.26
N LEU A 67 -11.75 -5.86 12.34
CA LEU A 67 -10.87 -5.98 13.51
C LEU A 67 -11.23 -4.98 14.60
N LEU A 68 -11.68 -3.78 14.24
CA LEU A 68 -12.14 -2.79 15.21
C LEU A 68 -13.53 -3.19 15.74
N ASP A 69 -13.73 -3.10 17.05
CA ASP A 69 -15.01 -3.46 17.68
C ASP A 69 -15.82 -2.20 17.97
N ARG A 70 -16.80 -1.91 17.10
CA ARG A 70 -17.63 -0.71 17.23
C ARG A 70 -18.36 -0.59 18.57
N ASP A 71 -18.82 -1.70 19.14
CA ASP A 71 -19.56 -1.68 20.41
C ASP A 71 -18.60 -1.40 21.59
N LEU A 72 -17.38 -1.94 21.52
CA LEU A 72 -16.32 -1.57 22.46
C LEU A 72 -15.95 -0.09 22.34
N ILE A 73 -15.77 0.44 21.12
CA ILE A 73 -15.46 1.86 20.93
C ILE A 73 -16.59 2.75 21.47
N ALA A 74 -17.85 2.34 21.26
CA ALA A 74 -19.01 3.03 21.81
C ALA A 74 -19.09 3.00 23.34
N SER A 75 -18.35 2.12 24.01
CA SER A 75 -18.25 2.13 25.48
C SER A 75 -17.39 3.29 26.01
N PHE A 76 -16.50 3.86 25.19
CA PHE A 76 -15.67 5.02 25.55
C PHE A 76 -16.37 6.37 25.33
N GLY A 77 -17.43 6.39 24.52
CA GLY A 77 -18.14 7.62 24.18
C GLY A 77 -19.15 7.45 23.05
N GLN A 78 -19.72 8.56 22.62
CA GLN A 78 -20.60 8.56 21.46
C GLN A 78 -19.77 8.46 20.19
N VAL A 79 -19.85 7.33 19.49
CA VAL A 79 -19.25 7.16 18.16
C VAL A 79 -19.93 8.10 17.18
N THR A 80 -19.18 9.06 16.65
CA THR A 80 -19.62 9.99 15.60
C THR A 80 -19.25 9.48 14.21
N ALA A 81 -18.21 8.63 14.12
CA ALA A 81 -17.83 8.01 12.86
C ALA A 81 -17.18 6.65 12.97
N TYR A 82 -17.33 5.86 11.91
CA TYR A 82 -16.74 4.53 11.82
C TYR A 82 -16.61 4.08 10.35
N GLY A 83 -15.41 3.73 9.92
CA GLY A 83 -15.18 3.19 8.58
C GLY A 83 -13.75 3.39 8.09
N PRO A 84 -13.43 2.93 6.87
CA PRO A 84 -12.14 3.18 6.25
C PRO A 84 -11.97 4.66 5.88
N VAL A 85 -10.76 5.19 6.02
CA VAL A 85 -10.42 6.59 5.76
C VAL A 85 -9.06 6.68 5.06
N GLY A 86 -8.99 7.40 3.95
CA GLY A 86 -7.77 7.64 3.17
C GLY A 86 -7.28 6.44 2.37
N ASP A 87 -7.08 5.30 3.04
CA ASP A 87 -6.66 4.04 2.44
C ASP A 87 -7.57 2.88 2.85
N LEU A 88 -7.51 1.77 2.11
CA LEU A 88 -8.34 0.57 2.35
C LEU A 88 -7.76 -0.36 3.44
N SER A 89 -6.55 -0.07 3.92
CA SER A 89 -5.82 -0.80 4.96
C SER A 89 -5.99 -0.24 6.37
N THR A 90 -6.71 0.88 6.50
CA THR A 90 -6.94 1.58 7.76
C THR A 90 -8.44 1.66 8.04
N CYS A 91 -8.85 1.30 9.26
CA CYS A 91 -10.17 1.62 9.78
C CYS A 91 -10.07 2.68 10.86
N HIS A 92 -10.93 3.67 10.78
CA HIS A 92 -11.00 4.81 11.68
C HIS A 92 -12.33 4.82 12.42
N ALA A 93 -12.29 5.11 13.71
CA ALA A 93 -13.45 5.44 14.51
C ALA A 93 -13.23 6.76 15.24
N GLU A 94 -14.18 7.67 15.06
CA GLU A 94 -14.24 8.94 15.78
C GLU A 94 -15.28 8.84 16.89
N LEU A 95 -14.95 9.31 18.08
CA LEU A 95 -15.86 9.31 19.21
C LEU A 95 -15.74 10.59 20.06
N VAL A 96 -16.85 11.00 20.65
CA VAL A 96 -16.88 12.07 21.66
C VAL A 96 -17.03 11.42 23.03
N PRO A 97 -16.01 11.48 23.90
CA PRO A 97 -16.08 10.88 25.23
C PRO A 97 -17.11 11.62 26.10
N ALA A 98 -17.58 11.00 27.18
CA ALA A 98 -18.68 11.53 28.01
C ALA A 98 -18.44 12.95 28.58
N ARG A 99 -17.18 13.35 28.74
CA ARG A 99 -16.78 14.71 29.16
C ARG A 99 -16.10 15.53 28.06
N GLY A 100 -15.99 14.95 26.86
CA GLY A 100 -15.42 15.62 25.69
C GLY A 100 -16.42 16.55 25.03
N THR A 101 -15.97 17.16 23.93
CA THR A 101 -16.83 17.97 23.08
C THR A 101 -16.69 17.51 21.65
N PRO A 102 -17.72 17.68 20.81
CA PRO A 102 -17.58 17.41 19.39
C PRO A 102 -16.38 18.14 18.78
N ALA A 103 -16.09 19.38 19.19
CA ALA A 103 -14.99 20.17 18.61
C ALA A 103 -13.60 19.51 18.76
N ASN A 104 -13.40 18.64 19.74
CA ASN A 104 -12.16 17.89 19.97
C ASN A 104 -12.51 16.41 20.15
N PRO A 105 -12.79 15.68 19.06
CA PRO A 105 -13.13 14.27 19.16
C PRO A 105 -11.87 13.44 19.41
N VAL A 106 -12.05 12.25 19.97
CA VAL A 106 -11.01 11.23 20.09
C VAL A 106 -11.08 10.31 18.88
N TRP A 107 -9.91 9.87 18.40
CA TRP A 107 -9.79 8.94 17.29
C TRP A 107 -9.15 7.63 17.73
N VAL A 108 -9.70 6.53 17.20
CA VAL A 108 -9.13 5.20 17.30
C VAL A 108 -8.98 4.64 15.89
N GLU A 109 -7.76 4.24 15.55
CA GLU A 109 -7.45 3.67 14.24
C GLU A 109 -6.85 2.29 14.40
N VAL A 110 -7.23 1.38 13.50
CA VAL A 110 -6.52 0.12 13.30
C VAL A 110 -6.06 0.05 11.85
N THR A 111 -4.78 -0.25 11.69
CA THR A 111 -4.12 -0.30 10.38
C THR A 111 -3.45 -1.65 10.22
N VAL A 112 -3.55 -2.24 9.04
CA VAL A 112 -2.91 -3.51 8.68
C VAL A 112 -1.93 -3.28 7.54
N GLY A 113 -0.65 -3.57 7.75
CA GLY A 113 0.35 -3.45 6.69
C GLY A 113 1.75 -3.68 7.20
N GLU A 114 2.71 -2.98 6.63
CA GLU A 114 4.04 -2.85 7.19
C GLU A 114 4.16 -1.62 8.07
N ARG A 115 4.99 -1.74 9.10
CA ARG A 115 5.42 -0.61 9.92
C ARG A 115 6.41 0.24 9.12
N GLU A 116 6.28 1.56 9.18
CA GLU A 116 7.22 2.43 8.50
C GLU A 116 8.64 2.19 9.04
N PRO A 117 9.66 2.02 8.18
CA PRO A 117 11.02 1.71 8.63
C PRO A 117 11.61 2.75 9.58
N THR A 118 11.15 4.00 9.48
CA THR A 118 11.58 5.13 10.31
C THR A 118 10.94 5.14 11.69
N GLU A 119 9.80 4.48 11.87
CA GLU A 119 9.15 4.37 13.16
C GLU A 119 10.05 3.59 14.11
N ARG A 120 10.07 4.01 15.38
CA ARG A 120 10.84 3.33 16.42
C ARG A 120 9.85 2.69 17.37
N THR A 121 10.18 1.51 17.85
CA THR A 121 9.37 0.78 18.82
C THR A 121 10.10 0.65 20.16
N GLY A 122 9.32 0.63 21.23
CA GLY A 122 9.78 0.32 22.58
C GLY A 122 10.01 -1.18 22.77
N ALA A 123 10.15 -1.58 24.04
CA ALA A 123 10.29 -2.99 24.39
C ALA A 123 9.01 -3.77 24.06
N GLY A 124 9.16 -4.98 23.55
CA GLY A 124 8.04 -5.88 23.27
C GLY A 124 7.44 -6.48 24.53
N GLU A 125 6.11 -6.61 24.49
CA GLU A 125 5.29 -7.31 25.47
C GLU A 125 4.39 -8.32 24.73
N ALA A 126 3.79 -9.27 25.45
CA ALA A 126 2.89 -10.24 24.87
C ALA A 126 1.45 -9.97 25.32
N THR A 127 0.54 -9.85 24.35
CA THR A 127 -0.91 -9.74 24.59
C THR A 127 -1.59 -10.92 23.90
N SER A 128 -2.19 -11.81 24.69
CA SER A 128 -2.83 -13.05 24.19
C SER A 128 -1.93 -13.88 23.26
N GLY A 129 -0.62 -13.92 23.52
CA GLY A 129 0.36 -14.66 22.73
C GLY A 129 0.84 -13.95 21.45
N ILE A 130 0.35 -12.74 21.18
CA ILE A 130 0.81 -11.87 20.08
C ILE A 130 1.81 -10.86 20.63
N GLU A 131 2.91 -10.66 19.90
CA GLU A 131 3.87 -9.63 20.27
C GLU A 131 3.29 -8.25 20.02
N VAL A 132 3.40 -7.38 21.02
CA VAL A 132 2.96 -5.99 20.99
C VAL A 132 4.14 -5.10 21.33
N ARG A 133 4.28 -3.99 20.63
CA ARG A 133 5.32 -3.00 20.89
C ARG A 133 4.73 -1.60 20.87
N PRO A 134 4.95 -0.77 21.90
CA PRO A 134 4.54 0.63 21.84
C PRO A 134 5.44 1.42 20.88
N ALA A 135 4.89 2.46 20.25
CA ALA A 135 5.69 3.46 19.53
C ALA A 135 6.63 4.18 20.50
N ALA A 136 7.87 4.40 20.06
CA ALA A 136 8.85 5.18 20.82
C ALA A 136 8.68 6.67 20.50
N GLY A 137 8.57 7.50 21.54
CA GLY A 137 8.45 8.95 21.38
C GLY A 137 7.03 9.44 21.05
N ALA A 138 6.00 8.76 21.56
CA ALA A 138 4.62 9.22 21.47
C ALA A 138 4.47 10.62 22.08
N LEU A 139 3.60 11.44 21.46
CA LEU A 139 3.27 12.77 21.95
C LEU A 139 2.24 12.65 23.09
N PRO A 140 2.15 13.64 24.00
CA PRO A 140 1.05 13.68 24.96
C PRO A 140 -0.31 13.66 24.23
N GLY A 141 -1.24 12.83 24.68
CA GLY A 141 -2.52 12.63 24.00
C GLY A 141 -2.49 11.58 22.89
N THR A 142 -1.37 10.87 22.66
CA THR A 142 -1.31 9.82 21.65
C THR A 142 -0.72 8.52 22.20
N CYS A 143 -1.25 7.39 21.74
CA CYS A 143 -0.66 6.08 21.98
C CYS A 143 -0.83 5.18 20.75
N THR A 144 0.29 4.72 20.20
CA THR A 144 0.32 3.74 19.11
C THR A 144 0.95 2.45 19.61
N LEU A 145 0.26 1.33 19.37
CA LEU A 145 0.69 -0.01 19.74
C LEU A 145 0.75 -0.85 18.46
N TYR A 146 1.95 -1.28 18.10
CA TYR A 146 2.17 -2.21 17.00
C TYR A 146 1.93 -3.64 17.49
N PHE A 147 1.25 -4.47 16.70
CA PHE A 147 1.05 -5.90 16.98
C PHE A 147 1.48 -6.77 15.81
N SER A 148 2.07 -7.92 16.09
CA SER A 148 2.49 -8.86 15.05
C SER A 148 1.26 -9.45 14.36
N LEU A 149 1.24 -9.44 13.03
CA LEU A 149 0.19 -10.11 12.25
C LEU A 149 0.36 -11.64 12.30
N PRO A 150 -0.71 -12.41 12.07
CA PRO A 150 -0.61 -13.86 11.97
C PRO A 150 0.41 -14.27 10.89
N PRO A 151 1.24 -15.30 11.14
CA PRO A 151 2.22 -15.75 10.16
C PRO A 151 1.52 -16.35 8.94
N VAL A 152 2.03 -16.02 7.75
CA VAL A 152 1.52 -16.56 6.48
C VAL A 152 2.39 -17.76 6.08
N PRO A 153 1.81 -18.96 5.86
CA PRO A 153 2.56 -20.14 5.47
C PRO A 153 3.42 -19.89 4.22
N GLY A 154 4.71 -20.22 4.29
CA GLY A 154 5.65 -20.03 3.20
C GLY A 154 6.25 -18.62 3.11
N ALA A 155 5.83 -17.68 3.96
CA ALA A 155 6.46 -16.39 4.09
C ALA A 155 7.41 -16.37 5.29
N ALA A 156 8.66 -15.92 5.09
CA ALA A 156 9.62 -15.78 6.18
C ALA A 156 9.16 -14.70 7.18
N ASP A 157 9.44 -14.88 8.47
CA ASP A 157 9.15 -13.86 9.49
C ASP A 157 10.04 -12.63 9.27
N ALA A 158 9.52 -11.60 8.61
CA ALA A 158 10.22 -10.37 8.33
C ALA A 158 9.86 -9.29 9.38
N PRO A 159 10.84 -8.50 9.89
CA PRO A 159 10.63 -7.50 10.95
C PRO A 159 9.74 -6.30 10.59
N GLY A 160 9.17 -6.25 9.38
CA GLY A 160 8.27 -5.19 8.91
C GLY A 160 6.77 -5.48 9.05
N ARG A 161 6.36 -6.74 9.26
CA ARG A 161 4.95 -7.14 9.17
C ARG A 161 4.18 -6.93 10.48
N TRP A 162 3.48 -5.81 10.59
CA TRP A 162 2.82 -5.38 11.81
C TRP A 162 1.50 -4.69 11.51
N GLY A 163 0.46 -4.99 12.26
CA GLY A 163 -0.66 -4.07 12.40
C GLY A 163 -0.35 -3.05 13.48
N HIS A 164 -1.11 -1.97 13.53
CA HIS A 164 -1.09 -1.07 14.69
C HIS A 164 -2.47 -0.59 15.06
N VAL A 165 -2.64 -0.37 16.37
CA VAL A 165 -3.77 0.39 16.93
C VAL A 165 -3.23 1.72 17.39
N SER A 166 -3.83 2.81 16.93
CA SER A 166 -3.53 4.17 17.36
C SER A 166 -4.73 4.75 18.09
N TYR A 167 -4.47 5.36 19.25
CA TYR A 167 -5.41 6.16 20.01
C TYR A 167 -4.90 7.60 20.06
N LEU A 168 -5.72 8.56 19.64
CA LEU A 168 -5.37 9.97 19.61
C LEU A 168 -6.48 10.79 20.27
N ASP A 169 -6.13 11.54 21.31
CA ASP A 169 -6.97 12.60 21.84
C ASP A 169 -6.90 13.82 20.93
N GLY A 170 -8.04 14.27 20.41
CA GLY A 170 -8.14 15.47 19.58
C GLY A 170 -7.79 16.77 20.32
N ALA A 171 -7.71 16.76 21.65
CA ALA A 171 -7.15 17.86 22.45
C ALA A 171 -5.61 17.80 22.59
N GLY A 172 -4.96 16.80 21.97
CA GLY A 172 -3.54 16.44 22.05
C GLY A 172 -2.60 17.64 22.01
N GLY A 173 -2.29 18.17 23.20
CA GLY A 173 -1.51 19.38 23.37
C GLY A 173 -1.80 20.12 24.68
N THR A 174 -2.98 19.95 25.29
CA THR A 174 -3.36 20.71 26.50
C THR A 174 -3.12 19.99 27.83
N GLY A 175 -2.57 18.76 27.83
CA GLY A 175 -2.18 18.04 29.06
C GLY A 175 -3.34 17.53 29.94
N ASP A 176 -4.55 18.00 29.68
CA ASP A 176 -5.80 17.48 30.21
C ASP A 176 -6.41 16.53 29.18
N SER A 177 -5.88 15.30 29.08
CA SER A 177 -6.57 14.27 28.29
C SER A 177 -7.99 14.12 28.86
N ALA A 178 -9.01 14.25 28.01
CA ALA A 178 -10.39 14.01 28.45
C ALA A 178 -10.66 12.52 28.65
N ALA A 179 -9.80 11.68 28.07
CA ALA A 179 -9.67 10.25 28.31
C ALA A 179 -8.66 9.97 29.44
N GLY A 180 -8.57 8.73 29.93
CA GLY A 180 -7.63 8.37 30.98
C GLY A 180 -6.18 8.37 30.50
N ASP A 181 -5.36 7.50 31.10
CA ASP A 181 -4.02 7.19 30.58
C ASP A 181 -4.16 6.64 29.15
N ASP A 182 -3.94 7.46 28.11
CA ASP A 182 -4.27 7.18 26.69
C ASP A 182 -3.82 5.80 26.17
N CYS A 183 -2.78 5.21 26.79
CA CYS A 183 -2.34 3.86 26.45
C CYS A 183 -3.20 2.74 27.04
N ALA A 184 -3.99 2.98 28.09
CA ALA A 184 -4.94 2.03 28.66
C ALA A 184 -6.11 1.77 27.70
N GLU A 185 -6.66 2.82 27.08
CA GLU A 185 -7.68 2.73 26.04
C GLU A 185 -7.12 2.01 24.81
N ALA A 186 -5.95 2.42 24.31
CA ALA A 186 -5.28 1.76 23.19
C ALA A 186 -5.05 0.26 23.47
N ARG A 187 -4.63 -0.11 24.69
CA ARG A 187 -4.45 -1.51 25.12
C ARG A 187 -5.77 -2.28 25.18
N THR A 188 -6.85 -1.64 25.61
CA THR A 188 -8.18 -2.24 25.66
C THR A 188 -8.70 -2.54 24.25
N VAL A 189 -8.56 -1.59 23.33
CA VAL A 189 -8.89 -1.79 21.91
C VAL A 189 -8.02 -2.89 21.31
N LEU A 190 -6.72 -2.86 21.57
CA LEU A 190 -5.77 -3.85 21.09
C LEU A 190 -6.14 -5.27 21.53
N ALA A 191 -6.57 -5.47 22.77
CA ALA A 191 -7.00 -6.79 23.25
C ALA A 191 -8.18 -7.33 22.44
N SER A 192 -9.13 -6.47 22.03
CA SER A 192 -10.23 -6.83 21.15
C SER A 192 -9.75 -7.15 19.71
N VAL A 193 -8.90 -6.29 19.16
CA VAL A 193 -8.28 -6.49 17.83
C VAL A 193 -7.55 -7.83 17.76
N VAL A 194 -6.72 -8.13 18.75
CA VAL A 194 -5.98 -9.40 18.85
C VAL A 194 -6.94 -10.59 18.94
N GLY A 195 -8.04 -10.48 19.68
CA GLY A 195 -9.08 -11.51 19.72
C GLY A 195 -9.74 -11.76 18.36
N ARG A 196 -9.87 -10.71 17.54
CA ARG A 196 -10.49 -10.76 16.21
C ARG A 196 -9.53 -11.19 15.10
N LEU A 197 -8.21 -11.10 15.28
CA LEU A 197 -7.23 -11.59 14.30
C LEU A 197 -7.38 -13.08 13.97
N GLY A 198 -7.80 -13.90 14.94
CA GLY A 198 -8.02 -15.34 14.75
C GLY A 198 -9.34 -15.71 14.07
N SER A 199 -10.30 -14.79 14.06
CA SER A 199 -11.64 -14.95 13.47
C SER A 199 -12.15 -13.57 13.02
N PRO A 200 -11.62 -13.00 11.92
CA PRO A 200 -12.03 -11.69 11.46
C PRO A 200 -13.54 -11.68 11.22
N VAL A 201 -14.22 -10.67 11.78
CA VAL A 201 -15.65 -10.50 11.50
C VAL A 201 -15.77 -9.93 10.10
N SER A 202 -16.56 -10.58 9.25
CA SER A 202 -16.88 -10.05 7.93
C SER A 202 -17.42 -8.64 8.09
N TRP A 203 -16.64 -7.65 7.65
CA TRP A 203 -17.13 -6.30 7.51
C TRP A 203 -17.89 -6.23 6.17
N PRO A 204 -19.17 -5.83 6.16
CA PRO A 204 -19.87 -5.52 4.92
C PRO A 204 -19.26 -4.23 4.34
N SER A 205 -18.08 -4.36 3.77
CA SER A 205 -17.50 -3.36 2.90
C SER A 205 -18.19 -3.54 1.56
N ASP A 206 -19.15 -2.66 1.27
CA ASP A 206 -19.68 -2.46 -0.08
C ASP A 206 -18.64 -1.74 -0.99
N ILE A 207 -17.34 -1.91 -0.73
CA ILE A 207 -16.23 -1.34 -1.51
C ILE A 207 -15.66 -2.46 -2.37
N PRO A 208 -16.05 -2.59 -3.66
CA PRO A 208 -15.54 -3.65 -4.54
C PRO A 208 -14.01 -3.67 -4.64
N LEU A 209 -13.37 -2.49 -4.65
CA LEU A 209 -11.91 -2.35 -4.69
C LEU A 209 -11.20 -2.98 -3.48
N ALA A 210 -11.84 -3.06 -2.31
CA ALA A 210 -11.24 -3.67 -1.12
C ALA A 210 -11.04 -5.19 -1.29
N GLN A 211 -11.66 -5.81 -2.29
CA GLN A 211 -11.51 -7.22 -2.62
C GLN A 211 -10.52 -7.46 -3.77
N GLN A 212 -9.93 -6.40 -4.33
CA GLN A 212 -9.07 -6.49 -5.51
C GLN A 212 -7.58 -6.53 -5.17
N ASP A 213 -6.81 -7.11 -6.10
CA ASP A 213 -5.36 -7.12 -6.06
C ASP A 213 -4.78 -6.03 -6.94
N PRO A 214 -4.11 -5.00 -6.36
CA PRO A 214 -3.50 -3.93 -7.16
C PRO A 214 -2.46 -4.48 -8.15
N CYS A 215 -1.77 -5.57 -7.82
CA CYS A 215 -0.76 -6.16 -8.70
C CYS A 215 -1.34 -6.90 -9.89
N ARG A 216 -2.66 -7.17 -9.92
CA ARG A 216 -3.31 -7.80 -11.07
C ARG A 216 -3.22 -6.95 -12.34
N VAL A 217 -2.99 -5.64 -12.22
CA VAL A 217 -2.69 -4.75 -13.36
C VAL A 217 -1.58 -5.28 -14.29
N VAL A 218 -0.65 -6.07 -13.73
CA VAL A 218 0.44 -6.71 -14.47
C VAL A 218 -0.08 -7.61 -15.60
N GLU A 219 -1.24 -8.24 -15.44
CA GLU A 219 -1.87 -9.08 -16.48
C GLU A 219 -2.14 -8.31 -17.78
N LYS A 220 -2.37 -6.99 -17.68
CA LYS A 220 -2.68 -6.11 -18.82
C LYS A 220 -1.45 -5.37 -19.36
N LEU A 221 -0.36 -5.40 -18.61
CA LEU A 221 0.90 -4.76 -18.98
C LEU A 221 1.88 -5.71 -19.66
N SER A 222 1.52 -6.99 -19.81
CA SER A 222 2.33 -8.02 -20.46
C SER A 222 2.57 -7.68 -21.94
N GLY A 223 3.73 -7.08 -22.21
CA GLY A 223 4.12 -6.55 -23.53
C GLY A 223 4.79 -5.18 -23.47
N ARG A 224 4.55 -4.42 -22.38
CA ARG A 224 5.08 -3.06 -22.18
C ARG A 224 6.31 -2.99 -21.27
N GLY A 225 6.86 -4.14 -20.92
CA GLY A 225 8.18 -4.21 -20.29
C GLY A 225 8.17 -4.02 -18.78
N VAL A 226 7.12 -4.46 -18.07
CA VAL A 226 7.26 -4.72 -16.63
C VAL A 226 8.33 -5.80 -16.44
N GLU A 227 9.44 -5.43 -15.78
CA GLU A 227 10.57 -6.30 -15.49
C GLU A 227 10.37 -7.05 -14.17
N ALA A 228 9.79 -6.37 -13.18
CA ALA A 228 9.48 -6.91 -11.87
C ALA A 228 8.26 -6.20 -11.25
N PHE A 229 7.65 -6.85 -10.27
CA PHE A 229 6.60 -6.25 -9.43
C PHE A 229 6.63 -6.86 -8.04
N THR A 230 6.11 -6.13 -7.05
CA THR A 230 5.97 -6.57 -5.66
C THR A 230 4.85 -5.76 -5.01
N PRO A 231 4.12 -6.29 -4.02
CA PRO A 231 3.27 -5.44 -3.19
C PRO A 231 4.11 -4.36 -2.49
N GLY A 232 3.48 -3.22 -2.21
CA GLY A 232 4.05 -2.13 -1.40
C GLY A 232 3.98 -2.41 0.10
N SER A 233 4.35 -1.41 0.90
CA SER A 233 4.27 -1.49 2.37
C SER A 233 2.82 -1.57 2.86
N ARG A 234 1.88 -1.08 2.05
CA ARG A 234 0.44 -1.23 2.27
C ARG A 234 -0.13 -2.33 1.37
N PRO A 235 -1.10 -3.12 1.86
CA PRO A 235 -1.59 -4.29 1.14
C PRO A 235 -2.43 -3.96 -0.11
N TYR A 236 -2.76 -2.69 -0.33
CA TYR A 236 -3.49 -2.17 -1.48
C TYR A 236 -2.61 -1.36 -2.45
N GLU A 237 -1.29 -1.53 -2.35
CA GLU A 237 -0.31 -0.93 -3.25
C GLU A 237 0.46 -2.04 -4.00
N CYS A 238 0.71 -1.81 -5.29
CA CYS A 238 1.65 -2.59 -6.08
C CYS A 238 2.75 -1.69 -6.61
N LEU A 239 3.99 -2.09 -6.38
CA LEU A 239 5.18 -1.47 -6.93
C LEU A 239 5.60 -2.23 -8.19
N LEU A 240 5.90 -1.49 -9.24
CA LEU A 240 6.27 -1.98 -10.56
C LEU A 240 7.65 -1.45 -10.92
N THR A 241 8.49 -2.32 -11.48
CA THR A 241 9.72 -1.92 -12.16
C THR A 241 9.51 -2.08 -13.66
N LEU A 242 9.50 -0.97 -14.39
CA LEU A 242 9.36 -0.90 -15.84
C LEU A 242 10.73 -1.05 -16.51
N ARG A 243 10.71 -1.22 -17.84
CA ARG A 243 11.92 -1.45 -18.64
C ARG A 243 12.92 -0.31 -18.45
N GLY A 244 14.17 -0.68 -18.16
CA GLY A 244 15.21 0.30 -17.89
C GLY A 244 15.25 0.79 -16.44
N GLY A 245 14.52 0.13 -15.53
CA GLY A 245 14.57 0.35 -14.09
C GLY A 245 13.71 1.51 -13.58
N ALA A 246 12.77 2.03 -14.38
CA ALA A 246 11.85 3.05 -13.94
C ALA A 246 10.85 2.47 -12.92
N GLU A 247 10.65 3.16 -11.80
CA GLU A 247 9.73 2.74 -10.73
C GLU A 247 8.34 3.35 -10.96
N ALA A 248 7.31 2.54 -10.81
CA ALA A 248 5.93 2.95 -10.91
C ALA A 248 5.10 2.28 -9.82
N SER A 249 3.92 2.82 -9.52
CA SER A 249 3.01 2.18 -8.58
C SER A 249 1.56 2.25 -9.01
N VAL A 250 0.77 1.29 -8.53
CA VAL A 250 -0.69 1.30 -8.58
C VAL A 250 -1.21 1.13 -7.16
N GLN A 251 -2.09 2.03 -6.73
CA GLN A 251 -2.66 2.02 -5.39
C GLN A 251 -4.19 2.05 -5.46
N LEU A 252 -4.85 1.21 -4.66
CA LEU A 252 -6.30 1.27 -4.42
C LEU A 252 -6.53 2.01 -3.11
N ALA A 253 -7.30 3.10 -3.15
CA ALA A 253 -7.46 3.99 -2.00
C ALA A 253 -8.87 4.58 -1.91
N LEU A 254 -9.13 5.28 -0.80
CA LEU A 254 -10.30 6.15 -0.65
C LEU A 254 -9.83 7.60 -0.74
N SER A 255 -9.87 8.17 -1.95
CA SER A 255 -9.40 9.54 -2.18
C SER A 255 -10.59 10.50 -2.35
N PRO A 256 -10.46 11.77 -1.95
CA PRO A 256 -11.33 12.81 -2.50
C PRO A 256 -11.00 13.04 -3.98
N GLU A 257 -11.93 13.64 -4.71
CA GLU A 257 -11.65 14.14 -6.05
C GLU A 257 -10.53 15.21 -5.97
N PRO A 258 -9.44 15.10 -6.75
CA PRO A 258 -8.27 15.96 -6.63
C PRO A 258 -8.63 17.40 -6.95
N SER A 259 -8.31 18.32 -6.04
CA SER A 259 -8.56 19.75 -6.18
C SER A 259 -7.71 20.45 -7.25
N HIS A 260 -6.63 19.80 -7.70
CA HIS A 260 -5.59 20.35 -8.58
C HIS A 260 -5.36 19.56 -9.88
N ALA A 261 -6.14 18.51 -10.14
CA ALA A 261 -6.02 17.81 -11.40
C ALA A 261 -6.42 18.75 -12.56
N GLY A 262 -5.81 18.55 -13.73
CA GLY A 262 -6.47 18.95 -14.98
C GLY A 262 -7.90 18.42 -14.97
N GLY A 263 -8.83 19.16 -15.59
CA GLY A 263 -10.22 18.73 -15.66
C GLY A 263 -10.35 17.30 -16.20
N PRO A 264 -11.46 16.60 -15.90
CA PRO A 264 -11.64 15.21 -16.30
C PRO A 264 -11.33 15.03 -17.80
N GLU A 265 -10.33 14.21 -18.09
CA GLU A 265 -9.98 13.83 -19.45
C GLU A 265 -10.78 12.56 -19.78
N THR A 266 -11.42 12.55 -20.94
CA THR A 266 -12.22 11.39 -21.39
C THR A 266 -11.58 10.79 -22.63
N VAL A 267 -11.30 9.49 -22.56
CA VAL A 267 -10.79 8.69 -23.69
C VAL A 267 -11.76 7.55 -23.97
N GLU A 268 -11.78 7.07 -25.20
CA GLU A 268 -12.57 5.88 -25.57
C GLU A 268 -11.71 4.62 -25.36
N LEU A 269 -12.17 3.71 -24.52
CA LEU A 269 -11.58 2.39 -24.28
C LEU A 269 -12.64 1.32 -24.57
N ASP A 270 -12.35 0.40 -25.50
CA ASP A 270 -13.30 -0.66 -25.91
C ASP A 270 -14.73 -0.14 -26.20
N ASP A 271 -14.81 0.96 -26.96
CA ASP A 271 -16.06 1.67 -27.31
C ASP A 271 -16.87 2.21 -26.11
N LYS A 272 -16.21 2.41 -24.97
CA LYS A 272 -16.77 3.08 -23.79
C LYS A 272 -15.98 4.34 -23.43
N PRO A 273 -16.67 5.44 -23.07
CA PRO A 273 -16.00 6.61 -22.53
C PRO A 273 -15.45 6.29 -21.13
N PHE A 274 -14.15 6.51 -20.96
CA PHE A 274 -13.44 6.39 -19.70
C PHE A 274 -12.94 7.77 -19.27
N THR A 275 -13.29 8.16 -18.05
CA THR A 275 -12.87 9.44 -17.48
C THR A 275 -11.80 9.23 -16.42
N TYR A 276 -10.70 9.94 -16.56
CA TYR A 276 -9.64 10.00 -15.56
C TYR A 276 -9.26 11.44 -15.23
N PHE A 277 -8.54 11.60 -14.13
CA PHE A 277 -8.03 12.87 -13.65
C PHE A 277 -6.51 12.81 -13.63
N ARG A 278 -5.86 13.88 -14.09
CA ARG A 278 -4.41 13.95 -14.23
C ARG A 278 -3.83 15.03 -13.33
N ASP A 279 -2.92 14.64 -12.45
CA ASP A 279 -1.92 15.53 -11.88
C ASP A 279 -0.68 15.52 -12.79
N ALA A 280 -0.54 16.57 -13.61
CA ALA A 280 0.57 16.68 -14.56
C ALA A 280 1.92 17.03 -13.90
N ILE A 281 1.92 17.45 -12.63
CA ILE A 281 3.14 17.79 -11.89
C ILE A 281 3.75 16.52 -11.32
N GLU A 282 2.93 15.67 -10.72
CA GLU A 282 3.37 14.42 -10.08
C GLU A 282 3.28 13.21 -11.04
N CYS A 283 2.74 13.41 -12.25
CA CYS A 283 2.38 12.32 -13.16
C CYS A 283 1.53 11.25 -12.46
N HIS A 284 0.57 11.71 -11.66
CA HIS A 284 -0.39 10.85 -10.98
C HIS A 284 -1.72 10.88 -11.73
N TYR A 285 -2.25 9.70 -12.01
CA TYR A 285 -3.53 9.54 -12.69
C TYR A 285 -4.50 8.82 -11.78
N TYR A 286 -5.74 9.32 -11.76
CA TYR A 286 -6.81 8.79 -10.92
C TYR A 286 -8.01 8.43 -11.78
N PHE A 287 -8.59 7.28 -11.49
CA PHE A 287 -9.97 6.99 -11.89
C PHE A 287 -10.72 6.36 -10.73
N TYR A 288 -12.05 6.40 -10.82
CA TYR A 288 -12.93 6.04 -9.72
C TYR A 288 -13.84 4.89 -10.13
N PRO A 289 -13.38 3.64 -9.96
CA PRO A 289 -14.24 2.50 -10.17
C PRO A 289 -15.18 2.35 -8.96
N GLY A 290 -16.48 2.46 -9.22
CA GLY A 290 -17.52 2.19 -8.24
C GLY A 290 -18.16 3.42 -7.57
N ALA A 291 -18.74 3.19 -6.39
CA ALA A 291 -19.60 4.16 -5.74
C ALA A 291 -18.82 5.27 -5.03
N VAL A 292 -19.42 6.45 -5.04
CA VAL A 292 -19.03 7.59 -4.22
C VAL A 292 -19.54 7.38 -2.79
N PHE A 293 -18.63 7.36 -1.81
CA PHE A 293 -18.98 7.40 -0.39
C PHE A 293 -19.19 8.85 0.04
N ASP A 294 -20.45 9.24 0.21
CA ASP A 294 -20.79 10.56 0.71
C ASP A 294 -20.37 10.69 2.18
N THR A 295 -19.37 11.53 2.46
CA THR A 295 -18.96 11.78 3.83
C THR A 295 -19.75 12.89 4.51
N ASN A 296 -20.75 13.47 3.86
CA ASN A 296 -21.65 14.45 4.50
C ASN A 296 -22.80 13.79 5.28
N VAL A 297 -22.75 12.47 5.49
CA VAL A 297 -23.69 11.76 6.35
C VAL A 297 -23.33 11.92 7.84
N PRO A 298 -24.32 11.88 8.76
CA PRO A 298 -24.10 12.00 10.20
C PRO A 298 -23.23 10.89 10.83
N SER A 299 -22.79 9.89 10.07
CA SER A 299 -21.93 8.79 10.50
C SER A 299 -20.47 8.92 10.02
N SER A 300 -20.10 9.98 9.32
CA SER A 300 -18.73 10.20 8.84
C SER A 300 -17.89 10.97 9.87
N PRO A 301 -16.55 10.88 9.85
CA PRO A 301 -15.70 11.65 10.76
C PRO A 301 -15.99 13.13 10.61
N MET A 302 -16.09 13.89 11.71
CA MET A 302 -16.31 15.32 11.59
C MET A 302 -15.15 16.01 10.88
N SER A 303 -13.93 15.47 11.01
CA SER A 303 -12.79 15.88 10.19
C SER A 303 -13.08 15.75 8.69
N GLU A 304 -14.00 14.89 8.28
CA GLU A 304 -14.35 14.63 6.88
C GLU A 304 -15.76 15.11 6.47
N ARG A 305 -16.50 15.77 7.36
CA ARG A 305 -17.79 16.41 7.01
C ARG A 305 -17.57 17.81 6.46
N ASP A 306 -18.43 18.23 5.53
CA ASP A 306 -18.56 19.61 5.06
C ASP A 306 -17.31 20.25 4.44
N LYS A 307 -16.20 19.51 4.23
CA LYS A 307 -15.14 20.01 3.35
C LYS A 307 -15.67 20.00 1.91
N ILE A 308 -15.41 21.08 1.18
CA ILE A 308 -15.84 21.23 -0.21
C ILE A 308 -15.21 20.10 -1.04
N GLY A 309 -16.03 19.22 -1.62
CA GLY A 309 -15.55 18.06 -2.40
C GLY A 309 -15.40 16.76 -1.59
N ASN A 310 -15.80 16.73 -0.31
CA ASN A 310 -15.69 15.54 0.52
C ASN A 310 -16.72 14.48 0.16
N ARG A 311 -16.24 13.59 -0.70
CA ARG A 311 -16.80 12.35 -1.15
C ARG A 311 -15.62 11.40 -1.12
N LEU A 312 -15.60 10.44 -0.19
CA LEU A 312 -14.60 9.39 -0.23
C LEU A 312 -14.91 8.57 -1.48
N THR A 313 -14.01 8.54 -2.44
CA THR A 313 -14.19 7.76 -3.66
C THR A 313 -13.20 6.63 -3.63
N ALA A 314 -13.68 5.42 -3.97
CA ALA A 314 -12.78 4.32 -4.26
C ALA A 314 -12.02 4.70 -5.53
N SER A 315 -10.74 4.95 -5.40
CA SER A 315 -9.88 5.42 -6.47
C SER A 315 -8.78 4.41 -6.75
N VAL A 316 -8.31 4.43 -8.00
CA VAL A 316 -7.05 3.81 -8.37
C VAL A 316 -6.11 4.92 -8.79
N ALA A 317 -5.00 5.04 -8.07
CA ALA A 317 -3.92 5.96 -8.40
C ALA A 317 -2.81 5.20 -9.11
N ALA A 318 -2.34 5.72 -10.23
CA ALA A 318 -1.17 5.24 -10.93
C ALA A 318 -0.09 6.33 -10.99
N SER A 319 1.15 5.98 -10.67
CA SER A 319 2.30 6.88 -10.68
C SER A 319 3.46 6.30 -11.50
N ALA A 320 4.21 7.17 -12.19
CA ALA A 320 5.43 6.81 -12.90
C ALA A 320 6.31 8.06 -13.14
N PRO A 321 7.60 7.91 -13.50
CA PRO A 321 8.50 9.05 -13.75
C PRO A 321 8.15 9.80 -15.04
N SER A 322 7.35 9.17 -15.91
CA SER A 322 6.82 9.71 -17.16
C SER A 322 5.30 9.70 -17.11
N CYS A 323 4.67 10.81 -17.48
CA CYS A 323 3.22 10.91 -17.54
C CYS A 323 2.62 9.95 -18.59
N ASP A 324 3.35 9.61 -19.66
CA ASP A 324 2.87 8.65 -20.68
C ASP A 324 2.83 7.21 -20.11
N ASP A 325 3.78 6.89 -19.23
CA ASP A 325 3.80 5.60 -18.52
C ASP A 325 2.69 5.56 -17.47
N ALA A 326 2.50 6.64 -16.71
CA ALA A 326 1.42 6.74 -15.74
C ALA A 326 0.03 6.68 -16.39
N GLU A 327 -0.16 7.33 -17.54
CA GLU A 327 -1.38 7.20 -18.34
C GLU A 327 -1.56 5.76 -18.82
N THR A 328 -0.52 5.12 -19.34
CA THR A 328 -0.60 3.70 -19.71
C THR A 328 -1.02 2.81 -18.54
N LEU A 329 -0.50 3.07 -17.35
CA LEU A 329 -0.84 2.32 -16.14
C LEU A 329 -2.30 2.53 -15.73
N VAL A 330 -2.80 3.77 -15.78
CA VAL A 330 -4.19 4.05 -15.44
C VAL A 330 -5.17 3.38 -16.42
N LEU A 331 -4.83 3.38 -17.71
CA LEU A 331 -5.62 2.70 -18.75
C LEU A 331 -5.58 1.17 -18.59
N ALA A 332 -4.45 0.59 -18.20
CA ALA A 332 -4.37 -0.84 -17.89
C ALA A 332 -5.16 -1.20 -16.63
N ALA A 333 -5.13 -0.33 -15.61
CA ALA A 333 -5.83 -0.55 -14.35
C ALA A 333 -7.35 -0.52 -14.52
N THR A 334 -7.90 0.35 -15.38
CA THR A 334 -9.35 0.36 -15.64
C THR A 334 -9.84 -0.96 -16.28
N GLU A 335 -9.06 -1.57 -17.17
CA GLU A 335 -9.42 -2.89 -17.73
C GLU A 335 -9.46 -4.03 -16.68
N VAL A 336 -8.83 -3.83 -15.52
CA VAL A 336 -8.79 -4.81 -14.42
C VAL A 336 -9.83 -4.50 -13.34
N PHE A 337 -10.08 -3.22 -13.08
CA PHE A 337 -10.86 -2.77 -11.93
C PHE A 337 -12.20 -2.09 -12.29
N ASP A 338 -12.71 -2.22 -13.53
CA ASP A 338 -14.03 -1.72 -13.94
C ASP A 338 -15.17 -2.44 -13.19
N TYR A 339 -16.06 -1.68 -12.54
CA TYR A 339 -17.19 -2.17 -11.73
C TYR A 339 -18.48 -1.42 -12.06
#